data_AF-A0A1B1UJ04-F1
#
_entry.id   AF-A0A1B1UJ04-F1
#
_cell.length_a   1.000
_cell.length_b   1.000
_cell.length_c   1.000
_cell.angle_alpha   90.00
_cell.angle_beta   90.00
_cell.angle_gamma   90.00
#
_symmetry.space_group_name_H-M   'P 1'
#
loop_
_entity.id
_entity.type
_entity.pdbx_description
1 polymer ?
#
loop_
_entity_poly.entity_id
_entity_poly.type
_entity_poly.pdbx_seq_one_letter_code
_entity_poly.pdbx_strand_id
1 'polypeptide(L)'
;MRKAGGIVALIAGIFGIFAAGITLLVGGVGSAVQANDAQLVVGLGWGGVGFSFLVIVLGAVAMGSNSRIPGMLLVLASIAGAILGGTLVAIFMLLAFIGGVLATIGGGRAAAQSA
;
A
#
# COMPACT_ATOMS: atom_id res chain seq x y z
N MET A 1 -11.40 -15.84 2.79
CA MET A 1 -10.37 -15.10 1.99
C MET A 1 -10.11 -13.69 2.50
N ARG A 2 -11.07 -13.03 3.17
CA ARG A 2 -10.91 -11.66 3.69
C ARG A 2 -9.70 -11.46 4.63
N LYS A 3 -9.56 -12.33 5.63
CA LYS A 3 -8.44 -12.28 6.58
C LYS A 3 -7.09 -12.45 5.89
N ALA A 4 -6.98 -13.43 4.98
CA ALA A 4 -5.77 -13.66 4.19
C ALA A 4 -5.41 -12.43 3.34
N GLY A 5 -6.38 -11.84 2.63
CA GLY A 5 -6.15 -10.62 1.84
C GLY A 5 -5.70 -9.42 2.68
N GLY A 6 -6.33 -9.22 3.85
CA GLY A 6 -5.93 -8.18 4.80
C GLY A 6 -4.52 -8.38 5.35
N ILE A 7 -4.13 -9.62 5.70
CA ILE A 7 -2.77 -9.95 6.16
C ILE A 7 -1.74 -9.68 5.06
N VAL A 8 -2.00 -10.10 3.82
CA VAL A 8 -1.11 -9.84 2.68
C VAL A 8 -0.91 -8.34 2.48
N ALA A 9 -1.99 -7.56 2.51
CA ALA A 9 -1.90 -6.10 2.41
C ALA A 9 -1.12 -5.48 3.57
N LEU A 10 -1.29 -5.98 4.80
CA LEU A 10 -0.61 -5.45 5.99
C LEU A 10 0.90 -5.71 5.92
N ILE A 11 1.30 -6.92 5.56
CA ILE A 11 2.71 -7.28 5.34
C ILE A 11 3.29 -6.42 4.20
N ALA A 12 2.59 -6.33 3.07
CA ALA A 12 3.02 -5.53 1.94
C ALA A 12 3.20 -4.05 2.31
N GLY A 13 2.27 -3.46 3.07
CA GLY A 13 2.37 -2.09 3.54
C GLY A 13 3.54 -1.86 4.50
N ILE A 14 3.82 -2.79 5.42
CA ILE A 14 4.97 -2.69 6.33
C ILE A 14 6.28 -2.68 5.53
N PHE A 15 6.46 -3.62 4.59
CA PHE A 15 7.63 -3.62 3.72
C PHE A 15 7.68 -2.39 2.79
N GLY A 16 6.52 -1.86 2.39
CA GLY A 16 6.40 -0.60 1.67
C GLY A 16 6.97 0.60 2.42
N ILE A 17 6.79 0.66 3.75
CA ILE A 17 7.42 1.72 4.57
C ILE A 17 8.94 1.59 4.58
N PHE A 18 9.49 0.38 4.71
CA PHE A 18 10.94 0.18 4.63
C PHE A 18 11.49 0.56 3.25
N ALA A 19 10.78 0.18 2.18
CA ALA A 19 11.12 0.55 0.81
C ALA A 19 11.11 2.07 0.61
N ALA A 20 10.07 2.75 1.09
CA ALA A 20 9.97 4.20 1.07
C ALA A 20 11.08 4.87 1.89
N GLY A 21 11.46 4.28 3.03
CA GLY A 21 12.60 4.74 3.84
C GLY A 21 13.93 4.67 3.08
N ILE A 22 14.16 3.59 2.32
CA ILE A 22 15.33 3.48 1.44
C ILE A 22 15.26 4.53 0.33
N THR A 23 14.10 4.73 -0.30
CA THR A 23 13.90 5.77 -1.32
C THR A 23 14.19 7.17 -0.77
N LEU A 24 13.72 7.49 0.44
CA LEU A 24 14.01 8.74 1.12
C LEU A 24 15.49 8.90 1.46
N LEU A 25 16.17 7.83 1.88
CA LEU A 25 17.60 7.86 2.16
C LEU A 25 18.40 8.14 0.89
N VAL A 26 18.09 7.44 -0.20
CA VAL A 26 18.75 7.65 -1.50
C VAL A 26 18.48 9.07 -2.02
N GLY A 27 17.25 9.55 -1.95
CA GLY A 27 16.89 10.91 -2.34
C GLY A 27 17.53 11.99 -1.44
N GLY A 28 17.64 11.74 -0.14
CA GLY A 28 18.26 12.65 0.83
C GLY A 28 19.77 12.78 0.61
N VAL A 29 20.48 11.65 0.45
CA VAL A 29 21.91 11.65 0.11
C VAL A 29 22.12 12.29 -1.27
N GLY A 30 21.28 11.96 -2.26
CA GLY A 30 21.29 12.56 -3.59
C GLY A 30 21.13 14.08 -3.55
N SER A 31 20.26 14.59 -2.67
CA SER A 31 20.04 16.03 -2.49
C SER A 31 21.26 16.72 -1.89
N ALA A 32 21.95 16.06 -0.95
CA ALA A 32 23.17 16.60 -0.33
C ALA A 32 24.34 16.71 -1.30
N VAL A 33 24.43 15.80 -2.29
CA VAL A 33 25.46 15.85 -3.35
C VAL A 33 25.00 16.61 -4.60
N GLN A 34 23.85 17.29 -4.54
CA GLN A 34 23.25 18.05 -5.65
C GLN A 34 23.04 17.20 -6.92
N ALA A 35 22.66 15.93 -6.75
CA ALA A 35 22.27 15.08 -7.86
C ALA A 35 20.96 15.58 -8.49
N ASN A 36 20.88 15.51 -9.82
CA ASN A 36 19.68 15.85 -10.57
C ASN A 36 18.48 15.01 -10.09
N ASP A 37 17.31 15.63 -10.04
CA ASP A 37 16.03 15.00 -9.67
C ASP A 37 15.94 14.41 -8.25
N ALA A 38 16.92 14.67 -7.37
CA ALA A 38 16.92 14.13 -6.01
C ALA A 38 15.69 14.56 -5.20
N GLN A 39 15.18 15.77 -5.41
CA GLN A 39 13.96 16.25 -4.75
C GLN A 39 12.71 15.48 -5.20
N LEU A 40 12.65 15.02 -6.46
CA LEU A 40 11.58 14.14 -6.93
C LEU A 40 11.63 12.80 -6.22
N VAL A 41 12.83 12.22 -6.03
CA VAL A 41 13.01 10.95 -5.29
C VAL A 41 12.54 11.09 -3.84
N VAL A 42 12.86 12.20 -3.18
CA VAL A 42 12.36 12.49 -1.82
C VAL A 42 10.84 12.60 -1.80
N GLY A 43 10.24 13.29 -2.78
CA GLY A 43 8.79 13.39 -2.92
C GLY A 43 8.11 12.03 -3.09
N LEU A 44 8.66 11.18 -3.97
CA LEU A 44 8.19 9.81 -4.17
C LEU A 44 8.32 8.97 -2.90
N GLY A 45 9.41 9.14 -2.14
CA GLY A 45 9.59 8.50 -0.84
C GLY A 45 8.49 8.86 0.16
N TRP A 46 8.12 10.14 0.27
CA TRP A 46 7.02 10.57 1.13
C TRP A 46 5.67 10.06 0.65
N GLY A 47 5.43 10.05 -0.66
CA GLY A 47 4.26 9.38 -1.25
C GLY A 47 4.21 7.91 -0.86
N GLY A 48 5.35 7.23 -0.91
CA GLY A 48 5.50 5.84 -0.53
C GLY A 48 5.17 5.57 0.93
N VAL A 49 5.63 6.41 1.85
CA VAL A 49 5.29 6.33 3.29
C VAL A 49 3.78 6.50 3.49
N GLY A 50 3.19 7.55 2.92
CA GLY A 50 1.78 7.87 3.09
C GLY A 50 0.86 6.77 2.58
N PHE A 51 1.10 6.29 1.35
CA PHE A 51 0.30 5.21 0.78
C PHE A 51 0.53 3.87 1.46
N SER A 52 1.76 3.55 1.88
CA SER A 52 2.04 2.32 2.63
C SER A 52 1.29 2.31 3.96
N PHE A 53 1.23 3.44 4.65
CA PHE A 53 0.47 3.57 5.88
C PHE A 53 -1.04 3.41 5.64
N LEU A 54 -1.57 4.03 4.58
CA LEU A 54 -2.96 3.83 4.16
C LEU A 54 -3.28 2.35 3.88
N VAL A 55 -2.39 1.64 3.18
CA VAL A 55 -2.54 0.21 2.91
C VAL A 55 -2.56 -0.61 4.20
N ILE A 56 -1.69 -0.32 5.18
CA ILE A 56 -1.69 -0.99 6.49
C ILE A 56 -3.03 -0.79 7.20
N VAL A 57 -3.51 0.44 7.28
CA VAL A 57 -4.78 0.79 7.94
C VAL A 57 -5.95 0.10 7.24
N LEU A 58 -6.05 0.21 5.93
CA LEU A 58 -7.11 -0.42 5.15
C LEU A 58 -7.03 -1.95 5.24
N GLY A 59 -5.83 -2.54 5.29
CA GLY A 59 -5.62 -3.97 5.48
C GLY A 59 -6.15 -4.45 6.82
N ALA A 60 -5.88 -3.71 7.90
CA ALA A 60 -6.42 -3.98 9.23
C ALA A 60 -7.96 -3.85 9.26
N VAL A 61 -8.51 -2.76 8.70
CA VAL A 61 -9.96 -2.53 8.64
C VAL A 61 -10.67 -3.60 7.81
N ALA A 62 -10.07 -4.03 6.69
CA ALA A 62 -10.62 -5.11 5.86
C ALA A 62 -10.73 -6.43 6.61
N MET A 63 -9.85 -6.72 7.58
CA MET A 63 -9.98 -7.93 8.40
C MET A 63 -11.20 -7.88 9.33
N GLY A 64 -11.51 -6.70 9.89
CA GLY A 64 -12.62 -6.51 10.83
C GLY A 64 -14.00 -6.33 10.20
N SER A 65 -14.09 -5.78 8.99
CA SER A 65 -15.38 -5.39 8.37
C SER A 65 -16.03 -6.49 7.51
N ASN A 66 -17.35 -6.69 7.65
CA ASN A 66 -18.16 -7.56 6.78
C ASN A 66 -18.47 -6.98 5.38
N SER A 67 -18.13 -5.71 5.12
CA SER A 67 -18.38 -5.05 3.84
C SER A 67 -17.27 -5.24 2.81
N ARG A 68 -17.61 -5.09 1.51
CA ARG A 68 -16.67 -5.05 0.37
C ARG A 68 -15.88 -3.73 0.29
N ILE A 69 -16.38 -2.67 0.92
CA ILE A 69 -15.84 -1.31 0.81
C ILE A 69 -14.35 -1.23 1.17
N PRO A 70 -13.87 -1.77 2.31
CA PRO A 70 -12.48 -1.60 2.71
C PRO A 70 -11.49 -2.27 1.76
N GLY A 71 -11.85 -3.44 1.22
CA GLY A 71 -11.01 -4.09 0.21
C GLY A 71 -10.89 -3.26 -1.07
N MET A 72 -11.96 -2.58 -1.48
CA MET A 72 -12.01 -1.82 -2.72
C MET A 72 -11.21 -0.51 -2.60
N LEU A 73 -11.30 0.12 -1.42
CA LEU A 73 -10.43 1.22 -1.04
C LEU A 73 -8.96 0.80 -1.01
N LEU A 74 -8.66 -0.41 -0.53
CA LEU A 74 -7.31 -0.94 -0.50
C LEU A 74 -6.73 -1.10 -1.90
N VAL A 75 -7.54 -1.63 -2.84
CA VAL A 75 -7.18 -1.70 -4.26
C VAL A 75 -6.84 -0.31 -4.82
N LEU A 76 -7.72 0.67 -4.62
CA LEU A 76 -7.48 2.04 -5.09
C LEU A 76 -6.23 2.67 -4.46
N ALA A 77 -6.04 2.50 -3.16
CA ALA A 77 -4.87 2.99 -2.45
C ALA A 77 -3.58 2.34 -2.96
N SER A 78 -3.61 1.04 -3.27
CA SER A 78 -2.45 0.34 -3.83
C SER A 78 -2.09 0.80 -5.25
N ILE A 79 -3.09 1.09 -6.11
CA ILE A 79 -2.82 1.65 -7.45
C ILE A 79 -2.20 3.04 -7.33
N ALA A 80 -2.81 3.91 -6.51
CA ALA A 80 -2.30 5.26 -6.29
C ALA A 80 -0.89 5.23 -5.65
N GLY A 81 -0.66 4.34 -4.69
CA GLY A 81 0.63 4.13 -4.07
C GLY A 81 1.69 3.58 -5.02
N ALA A 82 1.33 2.75 -5.99
CA ALA A 82 2.27 2.26 -7.01
C ALA A 82 2.74 3.39 -7.94
N ILE A 83 1.87 4.35 -8.24
CA ILE A 83 2.19 5.50 -9.10
C ILE A 83 2.99 6.56 -8.31
N LEU A 84 2.58 6.84 -7.07
CA LEU A 84 3.09 7.96 -6.27
C LEU A 84 4.22 7.57 -5.31
N GLY A 85 4.47 6.29 -5.06
CA GLY A 85 5.45 5.80 -4.09
C GLY A 85 6.84 5.46 -4.66
N GLY A 86 7.02 5.54 -5.97
CA GLY A 86 8.26 5.16 -6.64
C GLY A 86 8.40 3.64 -6.87
N THR A 87 9.46 3.24 -7.56
CA THR A 87 9.62 1.88 -8.11
C THR A 87 9.75 0.78 -7.05
N LEU A 88 10.53 1.04 -5.99
CA LEU A 88 10.71 0.11 -4.87
C LEU A 88 9.39 -0.15 -4.12
N VAL A 89 8.62 0.90 -3.87
CA VAL A 89 7.31 0.81 -3.21
C VAL A 89 6.28 0.16 -4.14
N ALA A 90 6.35 0.39 -5.46
CA ALA A 90 5.42 -0.18 -6.43
C ALA A 90 5.36 -1.72 -6.40
N ILE A 91 6.48 -2.38 -6.14
CA ILE A 91 6.53 -3.85 -6.01
C ILE A 91 5.66 -4.31 -4.83
N PHE A 92 5.78 -3.64 -3.69
CA PHE A 92 4.96 -3.94 -2.51
C PHE A 92 3.50 -3.53 -2.72
N MET A 93 3.25 -2.45 -3.46
CA MET A 93 1.90 -2.04 -3.81
C MET A 93 1.20 -3.05 -4.72
N LEU A 94 1.92 -3.77 -5.58
CA LEU A 94 1.35 -4.88 -6.35
C LEU A 94 0.91 -6.04 -5.44
N LEU A 95 1.70 -6.37 -4.41
CA LEU A 95 1.30 -7.36 -3.39
C LEU A 95 0.08 -6.88 -2.60
N ALA A 96 0.05 -5.60 -2.23
CA ALA A 96 -1.10 -4.98 -1.57
C ALA A 96 -2.36 -5.01 -2.45
N PHE A 97 -2.21 -4.78 -3.76
CA PHE A 97 -3.30 -4.88 -4.72
C PHE A 97 -3.92 -6.28 -4.74
N ILE A 98 -3.08 -7.34 -4.79
CA ILE A 98 -3.55 -8.73 -4.68
C ILE A 98 -4.26 -8.94 -3.34
N GLY A 99 -3.70 -8.45 -2.24
CA GLY A 99 -4.33 -8.49 -0.92
C GLY A 99 -5.71 -7.80 -0.90
N GLY A 100 -5.83 -6.65 -1.58
CA GLY A 100 -7.06 -5.89 -1.74
C GLY A 100 -8.12 -6.65 -2.53
N VAL A 101 -7.75 -7.25 -3.67
CA VAL A 101 -8.65 -8.09 -4.48
C VAL A 101 -9.14 -9.31 -3.68
N LEU A 102 -8.26 -9.97 -2.93
CA LEU A 102 -8.65 -11.09 -2.08
C LEU A 102 -9.58 -10.65 -0.94
N ALA A 103 -9.35 -9.44 -0.40
CA ALA A 103 -10.18 -8.85 0.64
C ALA A 103 -11.57 -8.44 0.12
N THR A 104 -11.69 -7.88 -1.09
CA THR A 104 -12.99 -7.50 -1.69
C THR A 104 -13.85 -8.73 -1.97
N ILE A 105 -13.29 -9.75 -2.63
CA ILE A 105 -14.00 -11.00 -2.93
C ILE A 105 -14.42 -11.69 -1.63
N GLY A 106 -13.52 -11.70 -0.63
CA GLY A 106 -13.79 -12.28 0.68
C GLY A 106 -14.89 -11.55 1.46
N GLY A 107 -14.88 -10.22 1.48
CA GLY A 107 -15.93 -9.41 2.10
C GLY A 107 -17.27 -9.53 1.37
N GLY A 108 -17.23 -9.77 0.06
CA GLY A 108 -18.43 -9.84 -0.74
C GLY A 108 -19.29 -11.08 -0.55
N ARG A 109 -18.65 -12.22 -0.24
CA ARG A 109 -19.36 -13.43 0.19
C ARG A 109 -19.93 -13.30 1.59
N ALA A 110 -19.20 -12.66 2.50
CA ALA A 110 -19.67 -12.45 3.87
C ALA A 110 -20.90 -11.54 3.91
N ALA A 111 -20.88 -10.42 3.18
CA ALA A 111 -22.02 -9.51 3.08
C ALA A 111 -23.28 -10.19 2.52
N ALA A 112 -23.13 -11.09 1.54
CA ALA A 112 -24.24 -11.83 0.92
C ALA A 112 -24.81 -12.96 1.79
N GLN A 113 -24.08 -13.41 2.82
CA GLN A 113 -24.54 -14.43 3.78
C GLN A 113 -25.22 -13.82 5.02
N SER A 114 -25.04 -12.52 5.24
CA SER A 114 -25.63 -11.77 6.36
C SER A 114 -26.86 -10.93 5.96
N ALA A 115 -27.35 -11.09 4.73
CA ALA A 115 -28.59 -10.51 4.22
C ALA A 115 -29.62 -11.63 4.00
#